data_AF-A0A6I4MV28-F1
#
_entry.id   AF-A0A6I4MV28-F1
#
_cell.length_a   1.000
_cell.length_b   1.000
_cell.length_c   1.000
_cell.angle_alpha   90.00
_cell.angle_beta   90.00
_cell.angle_gamma   90.00
#
_symmetry.space_group_name_H-M   'P 1'
#
loop_
_entity.id
_entity.type
_entity.pdbx_description
1 polymer ?
#
loop_
_entity_poly.entity_id
_entity_poly.type
_entity_poly.pdbx_seq_one_letter_code
_entity_poly.pdbx_strand_id
1 'polypeptide(L)' 'MRTELAAEKAAAVADWAEQERETSPELAAVLEDIAANGLPGQDECVPWEQVRDGHYQQLGIDPTRWHVA' A
#
# COMPACT_ATOMS: atom_id res chain seq x y z
N MET A 1 5.52 -22.69 -20.18
CA MET A 1 6.01 -21.78 -21.24
C MET A 1 5.63 -20.37 -20.83
N ARG A 2 6.58 -19.42 -20.82
CA ARG A 2 6.26 -18.00 -20.52
C ARG A 2 5.79 -17.31 -21.80
N THR A 3 4.74 -16.51 -21.68
CA THR A 3 4.23 -15.65 -22.77
C THR A 3 4.86 -14.27 -22.63
N GLU A 4 5.30 -13.68 -23.75
CA GLU A 4 5.82 -12.31 -23.75
C GLU A 4 4.70 -11.28 -23.51
N LEU A 5 5.02 -10.25 -22.74
CA LEU A 5 4.15 -9.08 -22.57
C LEU A 5 4.38 -8.10 -23.71
N ALA A 6 3.32 -7.38 -24.09
CA ALA A 6 3.46 -6.19 -24.93
C ALA A 6 4.42 -5.19 -24.28
N ALA A 7 5.25 -4.53 -25.11
CA ALA A 7 6.37 -3.70 -24.65
C ALA A 7 5.96 -2.63 -23.62
N GLU A 8 4.83 -1.96 -23.84
CA GLU A 8 4.31 -0.94 -22.90
C GLU A 8 3.96 -1.51 -21.52
N LYS A 9 3.40 -2.73 -21.48
CA LYS A 9 3.08 -3.41 -20.21
C LYS A 9 4.34 -3.88 -19.50
N ALA A 10 5.35 -4.33 -20.26
CA ALA A 10 6.64 -4.70 -19.70
C ALA A 10 7.35 -3.48 -19.08
N ALA A 11 7.29 -2.32 -19.73
CA ALA A 11 7.82 -1.06 -19.20
C ALA A 11 7.10 -0.64 -17.91
N ALA A 12 5.77 -0.64 -17.90
CA ALA A 12 5.00 -0.29 -16.70
C ALA A 12 5.31 -1.21 -15.49
N VAL A 13 5.53 -2.51 -15.73
CA VAL A 13 5.94 -3.45 -14.67
C VAL A 13 7.38 -3.19 -14.21
N ALA A 14 8.28 -2.79 -15.10
CA ALA A 14 9.65 -2.44 -14.74
C ALA A 14 9.72 -1.13 -13.94
N ASP A 15 8.94 -0.12 -14.32
CA ASP A 15 8.80 1.15 -13.61
C ASP A 15 8.22 0.91 -12.20
N TRP A 16 7.17 0.10 -12.10
CA TRP A 16 6.63 -0.30 -10.81
C TRP A 16 7.68 -1.05 -9.98
N ALA A 17 8.44 -1.96 -10.58
CA ALA A 17 9.51 -2.67 -9.86
C ALA A 17 10.64 -1.75 -9.37
N GLU A 18 10.91 -0.62 -10.05
CA GLU A 18 11.85 0.39 -9.55
C GLU A 18 11.24 1.17 -8.38
N GLN A 19 9.99 1.59 -8.50
CA GLN A 19 9.27 2.25 -7.41
C GLN A 19 9.21 1.37 -6.14
N GLU A 20 8.99 0.06 -6.29
CA GLU A 20 9.04 -0.88 -5.17
C GLU A 20 10.45 -1.01 -4.57
N ARG A 21 11.51 -0.95 -5.39
CA ARG A 21 12.89 -0.92 -4.90
C ARG A 21 13.21 0.35 -4.12
N GLU A 22 12.65 1.49 -4.50
CA GLU A 22 12.79 2.76 -3.78
C GLU A 22 12.00 2.78 -2.46
N THR A 23 10.82 2.14 -2.45
CA THR A 23 9.92 2.08 -1.28
C THR A 23 10.34 0.99 -0.28
N SER A 24 11.02 -0.07 -0.75
CA SER A 24 11.50 -1.17 0.12
C SER A 24 12.44 -0.71 1.24
N PRO A 25 13.40 0.21 1.02
CA PRO A 25 14.15 0.88 2.07
C PRO A 25 13.29 1.56 3.13
N GLU A 26 12.19 2.22 2.72
CA GLU A 26 11.27 2.87 3.67
C GLU A 26 10.56 1.85 4.54
N LEU A 27 10.06 0.76 3.94
CA LEU A 27 9.46 -0.34 4.68
C LEU A 27 10.49 -0.99 5.63
N ALA A 28 11.71 -1.24 5.15
CA ALA A 28 12.78 -1.80 5.99
C ALA A 28 13.08 -0.89 7.19
N ALA A 29 13.18 0.43 6.97
CA ALA A 29 13.39 1.40 8.04
C ALA A 29 12.25 1.41 9.06
N VAL A 30 10.99 1.35 8.62
CA VAL A 30 9.83 1.25 9.52
C VAL A 30 9.86 -0.05 10.33
N LEU A 31 10.20 -1.18 9.70
CA LEU A 31 10.30 -2.47 10.40
C LEU A 31 11.48 -2.49 11.40
N GLU A 32 12.62 -1.89 11.03
CA GLU A 32 13.77 -1.72 11.92
C GLU A 32 13.43 -0.81 13.12
N ASP A 33 12.68 0.27 12.88
CA ASP A 33 12.19 1.17 13.93
C ASP A 33 11.21 0.46 14.88
N ILE A 34 10.23 -0.28 14.34
CA ILE A 34 9.32 -1.11 15.14
C ILE A 34 10.09 -2.14 15.95
N ALA A 35 11.13 -2.76 15.37
CA ALA A 35 11.98 -3.71 16.07
C ALA A 35 12.79 -3.06 17.20
N ALA A 36 13.22 -1.80 17.03
CA ALA A 36 14.02 -1.07 18.00
C ALA A 36 13.18 -0.41 19.11
N ASN A 37 11.99 0.11 18.76
CA ASN A 37 11.22 1.04 19.58
C ASN A 37 9.81 0.52 19.95
N GLY A 38 9.37 -0.60 19.36
CA GLY A 38 8.03 -1.15 19.54
C GLY A 38 7.00 -0.53 18.58
N LEU A 39 5.73 -0.89 18.76
CA LEU A 39 4.66 -0.36 17.91
C LEU A 39 4.39 1.13 18.22
N PRO A 40 4.02 1.94 17.22
CA PRO A 40 3.60 3.32 17.44
C PRO A 40 2.38 3.42 18.37
N GLY A 41 2.24 4.55 19.06
CA GLY A 41 1.08 4.85 19.88
C GLY A 41 -0.22 4.86 19.06
N GLN A 42 -1.36 4.64 19.72
CA GLN A 42 -2.67 4.73 19.04
C GLN A 42 -2.96 6.15 18.53
N ASP A 43 -2.42 7.16 19.20
CA ASP A 43 -2.48 8.56 18.82
C ASP A 43 -1.65 8.90 17.58
N GLU A 44 -0.68 8.05 17.23
CA GLU A 44 0.13 8.13 16.02
C GLU A 44 -0.46 7.31 14.86
N CYS A 45 -1.49 6.49 15.13
CA CYS A 45 -2.13 5.63 14.15
C CYS A 45 -3.41 6.27 13.58
N VAL A 46 -3.73 5.90 12.33
CA VAL A 46 -5.04 6.21 11.73
C VAL A 46 -5.95 4.99 11.86
N PRO A 47 -7.21 5.13 12.31
CA PRO A 47 -8.16 4.02 12.34
C PRO A 47 -8.31 3.39 10.95
N TRP A 48 -8.35 2.07 10.92
CA TRP A 48 -8.40 1.29 9.69
C TRP A 48 -9.58 1.69 8.80
N GLU A 49 -10.75 1.95 9.40
CA GLU A 49 -11.96 2.37 8.69
C GLU A 49 -11.73 3.65 7.89
N GLN A 50 -10.97 4.60 8.43
CA GLN A 50 -10.69 5.86 7.74
C GLN A 50 -9.78 5.66 6.52
N VAL A 51 -8.72 4.87 6.67
CA VAL A 51 -7.79 4.55 5.56
C VAL A 51 -8.52 3.78 4.46
N ARG A 52 -9.28 2.75 4.85
CA ARG A 52 -10.06 1.92 3.93
C ARG A 52 -11.08 2.74 3.15
N ASP A 53 -11.88 3.55 3.84
CA ASP A 53 -12.97 4.29 3.21
C ASP A 53 -12.45 5.39 2.28
N GLY A 54 -11.35 6.06 2.66
CA GLY A 54 -10.64 6.99 1.78
C GLY A 54 -10.15 6.32 0.50
N HIS A 55 -9.57 5.12 0.60
CA HIS A 55 -9.15 4.37 -0.58
C HIS A 55 -10.32 3.91 -1.46
N TYR A 56 -11.43 3.47 -0.87
CA TYR A 56 -12.63 3.11 -1.62
C TYR A 56 -13.23 4.29 -2.38
N GLN A 57 -13.26 5.48 -1.77
CA GLN A 57 -13.67 6.70 -2.47
C GLN A 57 -12.76 7.01 -3.67
N GLN A 58 -11.44 6.85 -3.55
CA GLN A 58 -10.51 7.02 -4.67
C GLN A 58 -10.78 6.03 -5.81
N LEU A 59 -11.22 4.82 -5.49
CA LEU A 59 -11.61 3.80 -6.47
C LEU A 59 -13.06 3.93 -6.97
N GLY A 60 -13.83 4.91 -6.50
CA GLY A 60 -15.24 5.09 -6.85
C GLY A 60 -16.19 4.05 -6.24
N ILE A 61 -15.76 3.37 -5.18
CA ILE A 61 -16.55 2.40 -4.43
C ILE A 61 -17.26 3.13 -3.29
N ASP A 62 -18.58 2.97 -3.16
CA ASP A 62 -19.33 3.48 -2.01
C ASP A 62 -18.92 2.72 -0.73
N PRO A 63 -18.26 3.37 0.25
CA PRO A 63 -17.79 2.70 1.46
C PRO A 63 -18.95 2.29 2.38
N THR A 64 -20.10 2.96 2.30
CA THR A 64 -21.26 2.68 3.15
C THR A 64 -21.95 1.35 2.81
N ARG A 65 -21.66 0.80 1.62
CA ARG A 65 -22.19 -0.49 1.16
C ARG A 65 -21.83 -1.67 2.06
N TRP A 66 -20.76 -1.56 2.85
CA TRP A 66 -20.23 -2.64 3.69
C TRP A 66 -20.27 -2.33 5.19
N HIS A 67 -20.89 -1.20 5.58
CA HIS A 67 -21.08 -0.87 6.99
C HIS A 67 -22.22 -1.72 7.55
N VAL A 68 -21.89 -2.65 8.45
CA VAL A 68 -22.89 -3.36 9.24
C VAL A 68 -23.21 -2.49 10.46
N ALA A 69 -24.47 -2.10 10.60
CA ALA A 69 -24.98 -1.29 11.71
C ALA A 69 -25.00 -2.06 13.04
#